data_AF-A0A2N9XF13-F1
#
_entry.id   AF-A0A2N9XF13-F1
#
_cell.length_a   1.000
_cell.length_b   1.000
_cell.length_c   1.000
_cell.angle_alpha   90.00
_cell.angle_beta   90.00
_cell.angle_gamma   90.00
#
_symmetry.space_group_name_H-M   'P 1'
#
loop_
_entity.id
_entity.type
_entity.pdbx_description
1 polymer ?
#
loop_
_entity_poly.entity_id
_entity_poly.type
_entity_poly.pdbx_seq_one_letter_code
_entity_poly.pdbx_strand_id
1 'polypeptide(L)'
;MENDNIDALIKKYSRITRDDGNEKEEKIQIIRKQLKEIKKLMEELLEDKELQKIPNLEQLLSLAVLPISCLIKHAAFEDECRMIYITHIGDENIVEPQDYQSANSLYVEYTNVENYIDNIYLGPQCKLPHKLWLQNHFKKKLQGKQIKLIKFEMPLR
;
A
#
# COMPACT_ATOMS: atom_id res chain seq x y z
N MET A 1 -27.90 -23.57 31.85
CA MET A 1 -28.80 -22.46 31.44
C MET A 1 -27.93 -21.23 31.26
N GLU A 2 -27.39 -20.99 30.05
CA GLU A 2 -26.70 -19.72 29.72
C GLU A 2 -26.22 -19.70 28.24
N ASN A 3 -27.10 -20.00 27.27
CA ASN A 3 -26.76 -19.80 25.85
C ASN A 3 -27.80 -19.01 25.05
N ASP A 4 -29.00 -18.80 25.59
CA ASP A 4 -30.07 -18.06 24.89
C ASP A 4 -29.82 -16.53 24.85
N ASN A 5 -28.91 -16.01 25.67
CA ASN A 5 -28.67 -14.57 25.78
C ASN A 5 -27.62 -14.08 24.77
N ILE A 6 -26.66 -14.93 24.38
CA ILE A 6 -25.62 -14.58 23.40
C ILE A 6 -26.24 -14.50 22.00
N ASP A 7 -27.11 -15.43 21.63
CA ASP A 7 -27.79 -15.40 20.34
C ASP A 7 -28.78 -14.23 20.24
N ALA A 8 -29.42 -13.85 21.34
CA ALA A 8 -30.25 -12.64 21.41
C ALA A 8 -29.42 -11.36 21.24
N LEU A 9 -28.22 -11.31 21.84
CA LEU A 9 -27.26 -10.21 21.69
C LEU A 9 -26.71 -10.13 20.26
N ILE A 10 -26.33 -11.25 19.65
CA ILE A 10 -25.87 -11.32 18.25
C ILE A 10 -27.00 -10.88 17.30
N LYS A 11 -28.24 -11.29 17.56
CA LYS A 11 -29.40 -10.90 16.76
C LYS A 11 -29.79 -9.42 16.95
N LYS A 12 -29.52 -8.85 18.13
CA LYS A 12 -29.72 -7.42 18.41
C LYS A 12 -28.63 -6.57 17.76
N TYR A 13 -27.36 -6.93 17.88
CA TYR A 13 -26.26 -6.21 17.22
C TYR A 13 -26.30 -6.33 15.69
N SER A 14 -26.70 -7.49 15.16
CA SER A 14 -26.93 -7.65 13.70
C SER A 14 -28.18 -6.92 13.19
N ARG A 15 -29.05 -6.39 14.06
CA ARG A 15 -30.15 -5.50 13.65
C ARG A 15 -29.74 -4.03 13.69
N ILE A 16 -28.71 -3.67 14.44
CA ILE A 16 -28.19 -2.29 14.54
C ILE A 16 -27.29 -1.94 13.34
N THR A 17 -26.74 -2.94 12.62
CA THR A 17 -25.88 -2.75 11.43
C THR A 17 -26.56 -3.08 10.10
N ARG A 18 -27.88 -3.30 10.09
CA ARG A 18 -28.59 -3.90 8.95
C ARG A 18 -28.97 -2.96 7.82
N ASP A 19 -28.90 -1.64 8.00
CA ASP A 19 -29.29 -0.70 6.92
C ASP A 19 -28.14 -0.35 5.94
N ASP A 20 -26.86 -0.45 6.33
CA ASP A 20 -25.71 -0.18 5.43
C ASP A 20 -24.99 -1.44 4.90
N GLY A 21 -25.31 -2.62 5.46
CA GLY A 21 -24.60 -3.87 5.17
C GLY A 21 -24.93 -4.49 3.80
N ASN A 22 -26.19 -4.40 3.38
CA ASN A 22 -26.64 -4.95 2.09
C ASN A 22 -26.09 -4.15 0.91
N GLU A 23 -26.09 -2.81 1.01
CA GLU A 23 -25.61 -1.93 -0.06
C GLU A 23 -24.09 -2.06 -0.28
N LYS A 24 -23.31 -2.25 0.79
CA LYS A 24 -21.87 -2.49 0.70
C LYS A 24 -21.55 -3.84 0.05
N GLU A 25 -22.27 -4.91 0.44
CA GLU A 25 -22.07 -6.22 -0.16
C GLU A 25 -22.46 -6.23 -1.65
N GLU A 26 -23.57 -5.57 -2.02
CA GLU A 26 -23.97 -5.39 -3.42
C GLU A 26 -22.91 -4.65 -4.24
N LYS A 27 -22.36 -3.55 -3.71
CA LYS A 27 -21.26 -2.80 -4.34
C LYS A 27 -20.01 -3.67 -4.53
N ILE A 28 -19.65 -4.49 -3.54
CA ILE A 28 -18.51 -5.41 -3.62
C ILE A 28 -18.75 -6.45 -4.73
N GLN A 29 -19.96 -7.00 -4.85
CA GLN A 29 -20.30 -7.95 -5.91
C GLN A 29 -20.21 -7.32 -7.30
N ILE A 30 -20.67 -6.07 -7.45
CA ILE A 30 -20.55 -5.31 -8.70
C ILE A 30 -19.07 -5.12 -9.08
N ILE A 31 -18.24 -4.67 -8.14
CA ILE A 31 -16.80 -4.47 -8.36
C ILE A 31 -16.13 -5.78 -8.77
N ARG A 32 -16.44 -6.89 -8.09
CA ARG A 32 -15.91 -8.22 -8.44
C ARG A 32 -16.30 -8.64 -9.86
N LYS A 33 -17.53 -8.33 -10.29
CA LYS A 33 -18.00 -8.63 -11.64
C LYS A 33 -17.22 -7.81 -12.67
N GLN A 34 -17.07 -6.51 -12.45
CA GLN A 34 -16.32 -5.62 -13.34
C GLN A 34 -14.84 -6.02 -13.47
N LEU A 35 -14.19 -6.41 -12.37
CA LEU A 35 -12.81 -6.89 -12.40
C LEU A 35 -12.66 -8.19 -13.22
N LYS A 36 -13.64 -9.10 -13.15
CA LYS A 36 -13.66 -10.30 -13.99
C LYS A 36 -13.85 -9.98 -15.47
N GLU A 37 -14.71 -9.02 -15.80
CA GLU A 37 -14.92 -8.56 -17.16
C GLU A 37 -13.66 -7.92 -17.74
N ILE A 38 -12.98 -7.04 -16.98
CA ILE A 38 -11.68 -6.46 -17.36
C ILE A 38 -10.66 -7.57 -17.65
N LYS A 39 -10.55 -8.56 -16.77
CA LYS A 39 -9.63 -9.69 -16.97
C LYS A 39 -9.93 -10.44 -18.27
N LYS A 40 -11.21 -10.72 -18.55
CA LYS A 40 -11.62 -11.41 -19.79
C LYS A 40 -11.27 -10.59 -21.02
N LEU A 41 -11.56 -9.29 -21.01
CA LEU A 41 -11.22 -8.39 -22.11
C LEU A 41 -9.70 -8.33 -22.35
N MET A 42 -8.88 -8.33 -21.29
CA MET A 42 -7.43 -8.40 -21.43
C MET A 42 -6.97 -9.72 -22.08
N GLU A 43 -7.54 -10.85 -21.69
CA GLU A 43 -7.23 -12.16 -22.28
C GLU A 43 -7.59 -12.18 -23.78
N GLU A 44 -8.78 -11.67 -24.13
CA GLU A 44 -9.22 -11.53 -25.53
C GLU A 44 -8.28 -10.63 -26.35
N LEU A 45 -7.83 -9.50 -25.79
CA LEU A 45 -6.88 -8.60 -26.46
C LEU A 45 -5.50 -9.23 -26.65
N LEU A 46 -5.07 -10.11 -25.74
CA LEU A 46 -3.81 -10.84 -25.85
C LEU A 46 -3.87 -11.99 -26.88
N GLU A 47 -5.05 -12.56 -27.12
CA GLU A 47 -5.26 -13.61 -28.12
C GLU A 47 -5.47 -13.07 -29.56
N ASP A 48 -5.72 -11.78 -29.70
CA ASP A 48 -5.92 -11.13 -31.00
C ASP A 48 -4.61 -11.06 -31.81
N LYS A 49 -4.60 -11.72 -32.98
CA LYS A 49 -3.43 -11.84 -33.87
C LYS A 49 -2.99 -10.52 -34.50
N GLU A 50 -3.89 -9.56 -34.67
CA GLU A 50 -3.55 -8.24 -35.19
C GLU A 50 -2.90 -7.39 -34.09
N LEU A 51 -3.41 -7.47 -32.87
CA LEU A 51 -2.85 -6.75 -31.72
C LEU A 51 -1.50 -7.31 -31.27
N GLN A 52 -1.26 -8.62 -31.42
CA GLN A 52 0.05 -9.23 -31.14
C GLN A 52 1.19 -8.65 -32.01
N LYS A 53 0.87 -7.96 -33.12
CA LYS A 53 1.86 -7.24 -33.93
C LYS A 53 2.35 -5.96 -33.25
N ILE A 54 1.63 -5.46 -32.24
CA ILE A 54 2.03 -4.29 -31.46
C ILE A 54 3.16 -4.72 -30.52
N PRO A 55 4.37 -4.13 -30.64
CA PRO A 55 5.44 -4.41 -29.71
C PRO A 55 5.04 -3.95 -28.30
N ASN A 56 5.34 -4.76 -27.29
CA ASN A 56 5.06 -4.48 -25.88
C ASN A 56 3.56 -4.40 -25.51
N LEU A 57 2.66 -5.04 -26.26
CA LEU A 57 1.23 -5.10 -25.94
C LEU A 57 0.95 -5.48 -24.48
N GLU A 58 1.62 -6.51 -23.96
CA GLU A 58 1.45 -6.97 -22.57
C GLU A 58 1.82 -5.88 -21.54
N GLN A 59 2.87 -5.09 -21.81
CA GLN A 59 3.28 -3.99 -20.94
C GLN A 59 2.26 -2.85 -20.98
N LEU A 60 1.71 -2.53 -22.16
CA LEU A 60 0.67 -1.51 -22.31
C LEU A 60 -0.61 -1.90 -21.56
N LEU A 61 -1.03 -3.16 -21.69
CA LEU A 61 -2.18 -3.69 -20.95
C LEU A 61 -1.92 -3.67 -19.44
N SER A 62 -0.72 -4.05 -18.99
CA SER A 62 -0.33 -3.98 -17.58
C SER A 62 -0.35 -2.55 -17.05
N LEU A 63 0.14 -1.58 -17.82
CA LEU A 63 0.10 -0.16 -17.47
C LEU A 63 -1.33 0.37 -17.38
N ALA A 64 -2.23 -0.07 -18.26
CA ALA A 64 -3.63 0.35 -18.24
C ALA A 64 -4.37 -0.08 -16.97
N VAL A 65 -4.03 -1.25 -16.39
CA VAL A 65 -4.69 -1.78 -15.17
C VAL A 65 -3.92 -1.44 -13.89
N LEU A 66 -2.74 -0.83 -14.00
CA LEU A 66 -1.92 -0.43 -12.87
C LEU A 66 -2.68 0.49 -11.89
N PRO A 67 -3.43 1.53 -12.31
CA PRO A 67 -4.16 2.39 -11.37
C PRO A 67 -5.17 1.63 -10.52
N ILE A 68 -5.90 0.68 -11.13
CA ILE A 68 -6.88 -0.17 -10.43
C ILE A 68 -6.16 -1.07 -9.41
N SER A 69 -5.03 -1.64 -9.80
CA SER A 69 -4.22 -2.48 -8.91
C SER A 69 -3.68 -1.69 -7.70
N CYS A 70 -3.29 -0.42 -7.92
CA CYS A 70 -2.87 0.48 -6.85
C CYS A 70 -4.03 0.80 -5.90
N LEU A 71 -5.22 1.12 -6.43
CA LEU A 71 -6.40 1.40 -5.60
C LEU A 71 -6.81 0.21 -4.74
N ILE A 72 -6.81 -1.01 -5.30
CA ILE A 72 -7.12 -2.23 -4.54
C ILE A 72 -6.09 -2.46 -3.43
N LYS A 73 -4.79 -2.25 -3.72
CA LYS A 73 -3.76 -2.32 -2.69
C LYS A 73 -4.03 -1.28 -1.60
N HIS A 74 -4.22 -0.01 -1.94
CA HIS A 74 -4.49 1.03 -0.95
C HIS A 74 -5.72 0.72 -0.08
N ALA A 75 -6.81 0.21 -0.65
CA ALA A 75 -8.00 -0.20 0.10
C ALA A 75 -7.77 -1.45 0.97
N ALA A 76 -6.96 -2.41 0.52
CA ALA A 76 -6.63 -3.60 1.31
C ALA A 76 -5.65 -3.31 2.47
N PHE A 77 -4.93 -2.19 2.40
CA PHE A 77 -3.91 -1.76 3.35
C PHE A 77 -4.28 -0.43 4.04
N GLU A 78 -5.58 -0.15 4.26
CA GLU A 78 -6.09 1.11 4.85
C GLU A 78 -5.37 1.56 6.13
N ASP A 79 -4.80 0.64 6.92
CA ASP A 79 -4.04 0.96 8.15
C ASP A 79 -2.52 1.15 7.95
N GLU A 80 -1.93 0.85 6.78
CA GLU A 80 -0.47 0.90 6.55
C GLU A 80 -0.01 2.06 5.63
N CYS A 81 -0.92 2.71 4.91
CA CYS A 81 -0.57 3.75 3.93
C CYS A 81 -0.96 5.16 4.40
N ARG A 82 0.03 5.99 4.76
CA ARG A 82 -0.17 7.45 4.90
C ARG A 82 0.12 8.11 3.55
N MET A 83 -0.91 8.57 2.85
CA MET A 83 -0.73 9.36 1.63
C MET A 83 -0.34 10.79 1.99
N ILE A 84 0.78 11.26 1.44
CA ILE A 84 1.21 12.65 1.53
C ILE A 84 0.92 13.30 0.18
N TYR A 85 0.09 14.35 0.19
CA TYR A 85 -0.22 15.12 -1.00
C TYR A 85 0.76 16.28 -1.11
N ILE A 86 1.63 16.25 -2.12
CA ILE A 86 2.53 17.36 -2.44
C ILE A 86 2.13 17.89 -3.82
N THR A 87 1.77 19.16 -3.87
CA THR A 87 1.22 19.77 -5.10
C THR A 87 2.28 20.49 -5.93
N HIS A 88 3.41 20.85 -5.32
CA HIS A 88 4.51 21.58 -5.96
C HIS A 88 5.85 21.22 -5.30
N ILE A 89 6.94 21.27 -6.05
CA ILE A 89 8.27 20.86 -5.54
C ILE A 89 8.87 21.85 -4.53
N GLY A 90 8.37 23.09 -4.51
CA GLY A 90 8.71 24.11 -3.51
C GLY A 90 7.80 24.10 -2.28
N ASP A 91 7.08 23.00 -2.04
CA ASP A 91 6.28 22.82 -0.82
C ASP A 91 7.19 22.87 0.40
N GLU A 92 6.77 23.55 1.46
CA GLU A 92 7.56 23.75 2.68
C GLU A 92 7.96 22.44 3.37
N ASN A 93 7.22 21.36 3.13
CA ASN A 93 7.53 20.04 3.67
C ASN A 93 8.61 19.31 2.86
N ILE A 94 8.94 19.75 1.64
CA ILE A 94 10.06 19.23 0.86
C ILE A 94 11.32 19.97 1.26
N VAL A 95 12.25 19.25 1.88
CA VAL A 95 13.50 19.83 2.37
C VAL A 95 14.66 19.40 1.50
N GLU A 96 15.42 20.40 1.05
CA GLU A 96 16.73 20.22 0.45
C GLU A 96 17.81 20.05 1.54
N PRO A 97 18.63 19.00 1.50
CA PRO A 97 19.74 18.84 2.42
C PRO A 97 20.72 20.01 2.33
N GLN A 98 21.08 20.58 3.47
CA GLN A 98 22.02 21.72 3.52
C GLN A 98 23.46 21.32 3.14
N ASP A 99 23.80 20.02 3.21
CA ASP A 99 25.12 19.51 2.83
C ASP A 99 25.23 19.22 1.34
N TYR A 100 26.21 19.84 0.69
CA TYR A 100 26.45 19.80 -0.76
C TYR A 100 26.74 18.38 -1.29
N GLN A 101 27.27 17.47 -0.45
CA GLN A 101 27.47 16.06 -0.81
C GLN A 101 26.16 15.27 -0.90
N SER A 102 25.07 15.79 -0.34
CA SER A 102 23.72 15.21 -0.33
C SER A 102 22.72 15.98 -1.19
N ALA A 103 23.17 17.00 -1.93
CA ALA A 103 22.34 17.90 -2.74
C ALA A 103 21.55 17.22 -3.89
N ASN A 104 21.79 15.92 -4.15
CA ASN A 104 21.03 15.13 -5.12
C ASN A 104 19.84 14.37 -4.50
N SER A 105 19.44 14.70 -3.27
CA SER A 105 18.31 14.06 -2.60
C SER A 105 17.35 15.10 -2.05
N LEU A 106 16.05 14.78 -2.09
CA LEU A 106 14.98 15.53 -1.45
C LEU A 106 14.33 14.59 -0.44
N TYR A 107 13.92 15.13 0.69
CA TYR A 107 13.12 14.39 1.65
C TYR A 107 11.92 15.21 2.10
N VAL A 108 10.88 14.50 2.56
CA VAL A 108 9.70 15.13 3.11
C VAL A 108 9.84 15.13 4.62
N GLU A 109 9.89 16.30 5.22
CA GLU A 109 9.78 16.42 6.67
C GLU A 109 8.31 16.17 7.04
N TYR A 110 8.10 15.13 7.84
CA TYR A 110 6.78 14.68 8.25
C TYR A 110 6.74 14.56 9.78
N THR A 111 5.53 14.54 10.34
CA THR A 111 5.33 14.43 11.79
C THR A 111 6.09 13.25 12.42
N ASN A 112 6.27 13.29 13.74
CA ASN A 112 7.01 12.26 14.48
C ASN A 112 6.39 10.86 14.28
N VAL A 113 6.98 10.07 13.39
CA VAL A 113 6.56 8.70 13.08
C VAL A 113 7.34 7.62 13.82
N GLU A 114 8.44 7.98 14.48
CA GLU A 114 9.37 7.01 15.12
C GLU A 114 8.65 6.04 16.07
N ASN A 115 7.67 6.53 16.85
CA ASN A 115 6.88 5.72 17.77
C ASN A 115 5.86 4.79 17.09
N TYR A 116 5.56 5.02 15.81
CA TYR A 116 4.57 4.28 15.02
C TYR A 116 5.22 3.34 14.00
N ILE A 117 6.55 3.34 13.89
CA ILE A 117 7.28 2.40 13.02
C ILE A 117 7.53 1.12 13.80
N ASP A 118 7.11 -0.02 13.24
CA ASP A 118 7.40 -1.35 13.79
C ASP A 118 8.47 -2.09 12.99
N ASN A 119 8.40 -1.98 11.65
CA ASN A 119 9.28 -2.65 10.72
C ASN A 119 9.87 -1.65 9.70
N ILE A 120 11.14 -1.82 9.36
CA ILE A 120 11.80 -1.13 8.24
C ILE A 120 12.27 -2.20 7.25
N TYR A 121 11.71 -2.17 6.05
CA TYR A 121 12.07 -3.08 4.98
C TYR A 121 13.19 -2.47 4.13
N LEU A 122 14.33 -3.16 4.08
CA LEU A 122 15.50 -2.76 3.31
C LEU A 122 15.49 -3.48 1.97
N GLY A 123 15.64 -2.72 0.88
CA GLY A 123 15.76 -3.29 -0.46
C GLY A 123 16.95 -4.26 -0.59
N PRO A 124 16.94 -5.14 -1.60
CA PRO A 124 17.91 -6.23 -1.74
C PRO A 124 19.35 -5.72 -1.88
N GLN A 125 19.52 -4.53 -2.47
CA GLN A 125 20.81 -3.86 -2.70
C GLN A 125 21.23 -2.91 -1.57
N CYS A 126 20.53 -2.90 -0.43
CA CYS A 126 20.89 -2.04 0.70
C CYS A 126 22.29 -2.41 1.22
N LYS A 127 23.21 -1.43 1.19
CA LYS A 127 24.58 -1.63 1.66
C LYS A 127 24.63 -1.78 3.18
N LEU A 128 25.56 -2.62 3.65
CA LEU A 128 25.75 -2.91 5.08
C LEU A 128 25.92 -1.66 5.97
N PRO A 129 26.64 -0.59 5.55
CA PRO A 129 26.77 0.62 6.36
C PRO A 129 25.43 1.30 6.67
N HIS A 130 24.51 1.35 5.69
CA HIS A 130 23.19 1.96 5.89
C HIS A 130 22.34 1.15 6.86
N LYS A 131 22.39 -0.19 6.77
CA LYS A 131 21.72 -1.09 7.72
C LYS A 131 22.22 -0.86 9.15
N LEU A 132 23.54 -0.78 9.34
CA LEU A 132 24.16 -0.56 10.65
C LEU A 132 23.82 0.83 11.22
N TRP A 133 23.81 1.85 10.37
CA TRP A 133 23.42 3.20 10.77
C TRP A 133 21.98 3.23 11.29
N LEU A 134 21.03 2.66 10.54
CA LEU A 134 19.61 2.59 10.94
C LEU A 134 19.45 1.83 12.27
N GLN A 135 20.13 0.68 12.41
CA GLN A 135 20.11 -0.08 13.66
C GLN A 135 20.59 0.75 14.86
N ASN A 136 21.66 1.53 14.70
CA ASN A 136 22.21 2.34 15.79
C ASN A 136 21.40 3.60 16.07
N HIS A 137 20.82 4.22 15.04
CA HIS A 137 20.00 5.43 15.16
C HIS A 137 18.75 5.17 16.02
N PHE A 138 18.00 4.11 15.70
CA PHE A 138 16.77 3.78 16.41
C PHE A 138 17.02 3.14 17.79
N LYS A 139 18.14 2.43 17.99
CA LYS A 139 18.55 1.95 19.32
C LYS A 139 18.78 3.09 20.32
N LYS A 140 19.24 4.26 19.86
CA LYS A 140 19.53 5.42 20.73
C LYS A 140 18.28 6.24 21.05
N LYS A 141 17.34 6.37 20.10
CA LYS A 141 16.17 7.23 20.25
C LYS A 141 14.97 6.59 20.94
N LEU A 142 14.76 5.28 20.77
CA LEU A 142 13.58 4.60 21.29
C LEU A 142 13.95 3.78 22.53
N GLN A 143 13.64 4.32 23.72
CA GLN A 143 13.85 3.65 25.02
C GLN A 143 12.91 2.43 25.18
N GLY A 144 13.18 1.34 24.48
CA GLY A 144 12.51 0.05 24.65
C GLY A 144 11.70 -0.45 23.46
N LYS A 145 11.42 0.39 22.44
CA LYS A 145 10.77 -0.07 21.20
C LYS A 145 11.82 -0.58 20.22
N GLN A 146 11.85 -1.90 20.00
CA GLN A 146 12.75 -2.52 19.02
C GLN A 146 12.10 -2.50 17.63
N ILE A 147 12.52 -1.56 16.79
CA ILE A 147 12.16 -1.58 15.36
C ILE A 147 12.87 -2.76 14.68
N LYS A 148 12.13 -3.59 13.96
CA LYS A 148 12.68 -4.72 13.21
C LYS A 148 13.17 -4.25 11.84
N LEU A 149 14.45 -4.47 11.53
CA LEU A 149 14.98 -4.26 10.18
C LEU A 149 14.93 -5.57 9.41
N ILE A 150 14.11 -5.62 8.36
CA ILE A 150 13.88 -6.80 7.54
C ILE A 150 14.54 -6.56 6.18
N LYS A 151 15.43 -7.46 5.75
CA LYS A 151 15.93 -7.42 4.37
C LYS A 151 14.86 -8.03 3.47
N PHE A 152 14.34 -7.25 2.54
CA PHE A 152 13.30 -7.70 1.63
C PHE A 152 13.96 -8.29 0.38
N GLU A 153 13.61 -9.53 0.06
CA GLU A 153 14.20 -10.29 -1.06
C GLU A 153 13.45 -10.12 -2.37
N MET A 154 12.27 -9.49 -2.37
CA MET A 154 11.54 -9.21 -3.60
C MET A 154 12.02 -7.88 -4.20
N PRO A 155 12.66 -7.91 -5.39
CA PRO A 155 12.69 -6.72 -6.22
C PRO A 155 11.24 -6.48 -6.66
N LEU A 156 10.63 -5.38 -6.22
CA LEU A 156 9.48 -4.88 -6.95
C LEU A 156 10.01 -4.59 -8.37
N ARG A 157 9.48 -5.37 -9.31
CA ARG A 157 9.77 -5.33 -10.74
C ARG A 157 9.69 -3.91 -11.28
#